data_AF-A0A015K2B9-F1
#
_entry.id   AF-A0A015K2B9-F1
#
_cell.length_a   1.000
_cell.length_b   1.000
_cell.length_c   1.000
_cell.angle_alpha   90.00
_cell.angle_beta   90.00
_cell.angle_gamma   90.00
#
_symmetry.space_group_name_H-M   'P 1'
#
loop_
_entity.id
_entity.type
_entity.pdbx_description
1 polymer ?
#
loop_
_entity_poly.entity_id
_entity_poly.type
_entity_poly.pdbx_seq_one_letter_code
_entity_poly.pdbx_strand_id
1 'polypeptide(L)' 'MPSDIGRPLRNIIKHSAGFKAMEWANWIILFSLPLLKGRLPQSYFLRWSNFVEAVQLCIQPRINFEDLDKI' A
#
# COMPACT_ATOMS: atom_id res chain seq x y z
N MET A 1 9.99 -8.89 10.59
CA MET A 1 9.74 -9.38 9.21
C MET A 1 8.23 -9.47 9.02
N PRO A 2 7.63 -8.87 7.96
CA PRO A 2 6.21 -9.08 7.67
C PRO A 2 5.96 -10.58 7.52
N SER A 3 4.96 -11.11 8.22
CA SER A 3 4.65 -12.56 8.24
C SER A 3 4.25 -13.14 6.87
N ASP A 4 4.12 -12.30 5.85
CA ASP A 4 3.70 -12.66 4.50
C ASP A 4 4.87 -12.76 3.50
N ILE A 5 6.11 -12.44 3.89
CA ILE A 5 7.29 -12.66 3.04
C ILE A 5 7.47 -14.17 2.82
N GLY A 6 7.19 -14.63 1.60
CA GLY A 6 7.29 -16.04 1.19
C GLY A 6 5.95 -16.69 0.81
N ARG A 7 4.81 -16.05 1.11
CA ARG A 7 3.53 -16.50 0.57
C ARG A 7 3.38 -16.05 -0.90
N PRO A 8 2.95 -16.92 -1.82
CA PRO A 8 2.66 -16.52 -3.19
C PRO A 8 1.61 -15.41 -3.21
N LEU A 9 1.89 -14.34 -3.95
CA LEU A 9 0.91 -13.29 -4.18
C LEU A 9 -0.29 -13.88 -4.92
N ARG A 10 -1.48 -13.72 -4.35
CA ARG A 10 -2.72 -14.13 -5.02
C ARG A 10 -3.04 -13.13 -6.13
N ASN A 11 -3.61 -13.64 -7.22
CA ASN A 11 -4.08 -12.77 -8.30
C ASN A 11 -5.17 -11.83 -7.79
N ILE A 12 -4.86 -10.55 -7.68
CA ILE A 12 -5.75 -9.53 -7.12
C ILE A 12 -7.04 -9.36 -7.92
N ILE A 13 -6.99 -9.49 -9.25
CA ILE A 13 -8.17 -9.35 -10.11
C ILE A 13 -9.19 -10.46 -9.80
N LYS A 14 -8.69 -11.68 -9.53
CA LYS A 14 -9.55 -12.84 -9.25
C LYS A 14 -10.02 -12.92 -7.80
N HIS A 15 -9.31 -12.31 -6.86
CA HIS A 15 -9.48 -12.59 -5.43
C HIS A 15 -9.57 -11.34 -4.54
N SER A 16 -9.70 -10.13 -5.09
CA SER A 16 -9.76 -8.87 -4.33
C SER A 16 -10.79 -8.88 -3.19
N ALA A 17 -11.97 -9.46 -3.41
CA ALA A 17 -13.02 -9.57 -2.40
C ALA A 17 -12.64 -10.44 -1.18
N GLY A 18 -11.66 -11.34 -1.34
CA GLY A 18 -11.18 -12.22 -0.28
C GLY A 18 -9.94 -11.72 0.45
N PHE A 19 -9.41 -10.55 0.08
CA PHE A 19 -8.24 -9.97 0.74
C PHE A 19 -8.64 -9.44 2.12
N LYS A 20 -7.90 -9.88 3.14
CA LYS A 20 -7.97 -9.31 4.48
C LYS A 20 -7.30 -7.94 4.50
N ALA A 21 -7.57 -7.14 5.54
CA ALA A 21 -6.99 -5.81 5.71
C ALA A 21 -5.45 -5.80 5.58
N MET A 22 -4.76 -6.77 6.19
CA MET A 22 -3.30 -6.90 6.09
C MET A 22 -2.83 -7.18 4.65
N GLU A 23 -3.56 -7.99 3.88
CA GLU A 23 -3.21 -8.31 2.50
C GLU A 23 -3.38 -7.09 1.60
N TRP A 24 -4.43 -6.30 1.82
CA TRP A 24 -4.62 -5.02 1.16
C TRP A 24 -3.50 -4.04 1.49
N ALA A 25 -3.17 -3.90 2.77
CA ALA A 25 -2.12 -3.00 3.22
C ALA A 25 -0.75 -3.37 2.62
N ASN A 26 -0.39 -4.66 2.61
CA ASN A 26 0.81 -5.16 1.95
C ASN A 26 0.79 -4.89 0.44
N TRP A 27 -0.35 -5.09 -0.23
CA TRP A 27 -0.45 -4.80 -1.65
C TRP A 27 -0.26 -3.31 -1.98
N ILE A 28 -0.91 -2.45 -1.21
CA ILE A 28 -0.80 -0.98 -1.33
C ILE A 28 0.67 -0.57 -1.14
N ILE A 29 1.34 -1.05 -0.10
CA ILE A 29 2.68 -0.59 0.26
C ILE A 29 3.78 -1.18 -0.63
N LEU A 30 3.72 -2.48 -0.92
CA LEU A 30 4.83 -3.19 -1.56
C LEU A 30 4.73 -3.23 -3.09
N PHE A 31 3.51 -3.28 -3.64
CA PHE A 31 3.31 -3.60 -5.05
C PHE A 31 2.61 -2.51 -5.85
N SER A 32 1.76 -1.69 -5.23
CA SER A 32 0.89 -0.78 -5.99
C SER A 32 1.67 0.26 -6.82
N LEU A 33 2.69 0.91 -6.26
CA LEU A 33 3.47 1.93 -6.98
C LEU A 33 4.17 1.40 -8.24
N PRO A 34 5.01 0.34 -8.18
CA PRO A 34 5.64 -0.18 -9.39
C PRO A 34 4.61 -0.73 -10.40
N LEU A 35 3.48 -1.27 -9.93
CA LEU A 35 2.43 -1.78 -10.82
C LEU A 35 1.60 -0.67 -11.48
N LEU A 36 1.40 0.47 -10.83
CA LEU A 36 0.56 1.55 -11.34
C LEU A 36 1.36 2.59 -12.15
N LYS A 37 2.69 2.60 -12.02
CA LYS A 37 3.57 3.50 -12.77
C LYS A 37 3.38 3.31 -14.28
N GLY A 38 3.08 4.41 -14.98
CA GLY A 38 2.82 4.39 -16.42
C GLY A 38 1.46 3.81 -16.84
N ARG A 39 0.65 3.30 -15.90
CA ARG A 39 -0.74 2.86 -16.14
C ARG A 39 -1.77 3.88 -15.68
N LEU A 40 -1.42 4.71 -14.69
CA LEU A 40 -2.24 5.83 -14.25
C LEU A 40 -1.76 7.15 -14.86
N PRO A 41 -2.67 8.12 -15.09
CA PRO A 41 -2.29 9.51 -15.30
C PRO A 41 -1.38 9.99 -14.18
N GLN A 42 -0.37 10.81 -14.51
CA GLN A 42 0.65 11.25 -13.55
C GLN A 42 0.04 11.92 -12.31
N SER A 43 -1.04 12.69 -12.47
CA SER A 43 -1.75 13.34 -11.37
C SER A 43 -2.37 12.33 -10.39
N TYR A 44 -2.91 11.22 -10.88
CA TYR A 44 -3.48 10.16 -10.05
C TYR A 44 -2.39 9.30 -9.43
N PHE A 45 -1.30 9.05 -10.15
CA PHE A 45 -0.15 8.33 -9.60
C PHE A 45 0.46 9.06 -8.40
N LEU A 46 0.61 10.39 -8.48
CA LEU A 46 1.12 11.20 -7.38
C LEU A 46 0.19 11.14 -6.16
N ARG A 47 -1.12 11.32 -6.37
CA ARG A 47 -2.12 11.21 -5.28
C ARG A 47 -2.14 9.81 -4.66
N TRP A 48 -1.96 8.78 -5.47
CA TRP A 48 -1.85 7.41 -4.98
C TRP A 48 -0.58 7.20 -4.14
N SER A 49 0.53 7.84 -4.50
CA SER A 49 1.76 7.83 -3.68
C SER A 49 1.51 8.38 -2.28
N ASN A 50 0.81 9.52 -2.15
CA ASN A 50 0.46 10.08 -0.84
C ASN A 50 -0.45 9.12 -0.05
N PHE A 51 -1.36 8.41 -0.72
CA PHE A 51 -2.17 7.39 -0.07
C PHE A 51 -1.33 6.21 0.44
N VAL A 52 -0.32 5.78 -0.32
CA VAL A 52 0.62 4.73 0.13
C VAL A 52 1.35 5.18 1.39
N GLU A 53 1.86 6.41 1.43
CA GLU A 53 2.54 6.97 2.61
C GLU A 53 1.61 7.03 3.83
N ALA A 54 0.37 7.47 3.65
CA ALA A 54 -0.63 7.47 4.72
C ALA A 54 -0.88 6.05 5.27
N VAL A 55 -1.01 5.05 4.39
CA VAL A 55 -1.21 3.64 4.81
C VAL A 55 0.03 3.10 5.53
N GLN A 56 1.25 3.47 5.11
CA GLN A 56 2.48 3.11 5.82
C GLN A 56 2.49 3.67 7.25
N LEU A 57 2.07 4.92 7.43
CA LEU A 57 1.97 5.55 8.75
C LEU A 57 0.93 4.86 9.64
N CYS A 58 -0.24 4.50 9.09
CA CYS A 58 -1.28 3.80 9.85
C CYS A 58 -0.87 2.40 10.33
N ILE A 59 0.13 1.76 9.72
CA ILE A 59 0.62 0.44 10.13
C ILE A 59 1.71 0.54 11.21
N GLN A 60 2.29 1.73 11.41
CA GLN A 60 3.33 1.87 12.42
C GLN A 60 2.77 1.59 13.83
N PRO A 61 3.56 0.97 14.73
CA PRO A 61 3.13 0.69 16.09
C PRO A 61 2.79 1.96 16.90
N ARG A 62 3.35 3.10 16.51
CA ARG A 62 3.11 4.44 17.06
C ARG A 62 3.22 5.45 15.94
N ILE A 63 2.40 6.49 16.00
CA ILE A 63 2.43 7.64 15.10
C ILE A 63 2.79 8.85 15.98
N ASN A 64 3.87 9.56 15.64
CA ASN A 64 4.23 10.79 16.33
C ASN A 64 3.68 12.00 15.55
N PHE A 65 3.61 13.15 16.21
CA PHE A 65 3.11 14.37 15.57
C PHE A 65 4.01 14.81 14.39
N GLU A 66 5.31 14.59 14.49
CA GLU A 66 6.27 14.88 13.41
C GLU A 66 6.06 14.00 12.16
N ASP A 67 5.35 12.88 12.29
CA ASP A 67 5.00 12.01 11.17
C ASP A 67 3.74 12.48 10.45
N LEU A 68 2.89 13.26 11.13
CA LEU A 68 1.69 13.86 10.54
C LEU A 68 2.02 15.08 9.68
N ASP A 69 3.07 15.83 10.03
CA ASP A 69 3.52 17.00 9.25
C ASP A 69 4.11 16.64 7.87
N LYS A 70 4.31 15.34 7.59
CA LYS A 70 4.87 14.82 6.33
C LYS A 70 3.81 14.46 5.29
N ILE A 71 2.52 14.47 5.64
CA ILE A 71 1.39 14.08 4.79
C ILE A 71 0.58 15.31 4.36
#